data_AF-A0A438BBB1-F1
#
_entry.id   AF-A0A438BBB1-F1
#
_cell.length_a   1.000
_cell.length_b   1.000
_cell.length_c   1.000
_cell.angle_alpha   90.00
_cell.angle_beta   90.00
_cell.angle_gamma   90.00
#
_symmetry.space_group_name_H-M   'P 1'
#
loop_
_entity.id
_entity.type
_entity.pdbx_description
1 polymer ?
#
loop_
_entity_poly.entity_id
_entity_poly.type
_entity_poly.pdbx_seq_one_letter_code
_entity_poly.pdbx_strand_id
1 'polypeptide(L)'
;MSTNGKPGQARAFLCPVCGEPTKSDIHGRIEHYIPEDGPPAEFVFLQCDHDTCAAPIVQVREDFGAGYDADPPGIYYPSPRRFSIVVPRDIQAEFTEARRCFDAKAYRATVVMVRRTLEGTCLDQGATKKTLAANLAEMKEQGKIDGVLAEWANLLRITGNAGAHFGKDVTAQDAEDALDFAEALVDHLYVLRARFDQFKARQQPSAGNSQP
;
A
#
# COMPACT_ATOMS: atom_id res chain seq x y z
N MET A 1 -17.12 20.09 -21.89
CA MET A 1 -16.98 21.37 -21.14
C MET A 1 -15.50 21.60 -20.96
N SER A 2 -14.96 22.62 -21.62
CA SER A 2 -13.51 22.89 -21.69
C SER A 2 -13.08 23.58 -20.39
N THR A 3 -12.19 22.95 -19.62
CA THR A 3 -11.58 23.56 -18.44
C THR A 3 -10.41 24.43 -18.90
N ASN A 4 -10.55 25.73 -18.71
CA ASN A 4 -9.52 26.73 -18.96
C ASN A 4 -8.32 26.52 -18.02
N GLY A 5 -7.38 25.66 -18.39
CA GLY A 5 -6.01 25.69 -17.88
C GLY A 5 -5.31 26.92 -18.44
N LYS A 6 -4.65 27.72 -17.59
CA LYS A 6 -3.79 28.82 -18.08
C LYS A 6 -2.73 28.20 -19.01
N PRO A 7 -2.54 28.71 -20.24
CA PRO A 7 -1.52 28.18 -21.15
C PRO A 7 -0.13 28.40 -20.53
N GLY A 8 0.63 27.32 -20.32
CA GLY A 8 2.07 27.40 -20.04
C GLY A 8 2.65 26.56 -18.90
N GLN A 9 1.86 25.78 -18.14
CA GLN A 9 2.42 24.91 -17.10
C GLN A 9 1.84 23.49 -17.20
N ALA A 10 2.37 22.72 -18.14
CA ALA A 10 2.13 21.29 -18.23
C ALA A 10 3.20 20.53 -17.42
N ARG A 11 2.84 19.37 -16.87
CA ARG A 11 3.78 18.44 -16.24
C ARG A 11 3.84 17.14 -17.04
N ALA A 12 5.05 16.69 -17.34
CA ALA A 12 5.31 15.32 -17.79
C ALA A 12 5.57 14.44 -16.56
N PHE A 13 4.99 13.25 -16.53
CA PHE A 13 5.16 12.30 -15.43
C PHE A 13 4.86 10.87 -15.91
N LEU A 14 5.31 9.88 -15.13
CA LEU A 14 4.89 8.49 -15.30
C LEU A 14 3.56 8.32 -14.56
N CYS A 15 2.48 7.93 -15.26
CA CYS A 15 1.18 7.75 -14.63
C CYS A 15 1.26 6.63 -13.58
N PRO A 16 0.94 6.87 -12.30
CA PRO A 16 1.03 5.84 -11.26
C PRO A 16 -0.08 4.78 -11.37
N VAL A 17 -1.07 4.98 -12.25
CA VAL A 17 -2.18 4.04 -12.45
C VAL A 17 -1.91 3.11 -13.65
N CYS A 18 -1.61 3.67 -14.83
CA CYS A 18 -1.37 2.84 -16.02
C CYS A 18 0.12 2.55 -16.28
N GLY A 19 1.03 3.22 -15.57
CA GLY A 19 2.48 3.04 -15.71
C GLY A 19 3.08 3.56 -17.02
N GLU A 20 2.33 4.33 -17.80
CA GLU A 20 2.79 4.89 -19.08
C GLU A 20 3.21 6.37 -18.93
N PRO A 21 4.22 6.84 -19.68
CA PRO A 21 4.60 8.25 -19.69
C PRO A 21 3.47 9.11 -20.24
N THR A 22 3.12 10.18 -19.55
CA THR A 22 2.00 11.04 -19.89
C THR A 22 2.36 12.51 -19.64
N LYS A 23 1.56 13.42 -20.18
CA LYS A 23 1.62 14.85 -19.85
C LYS A 23 0.23 15.36 -19.49
N SER A 24 0.18 16.38 -18.64
CA SER A 24 -1.08 17.01 -18.26
C SER A 24 -0.89 18.49 -18.01
N ASP A 25 -1.87 19.29 -18.41
CA ASP A 25 -1.97 20.67 -17.94
C ASP A 25 -2.32 20.68 -16.45
N ILE A 26 -1.82 21.66 -15.70
CA ILE A 26 -2.20 21.81 -14.30
C ILE A 26 -3.66 22.31 -14.23
N HIS A 27 -4.54 21.45 -13.72
CA HIS A 27 -5.97 21.76 -13.54
C HIS A 27 -6.26 22.53 -12.25
N GLY A 28 -5.38 22.46 -11.26
CA GLY A 28 -5.49 23.19 -10.00
C GLY A 28 -4.17 23.18 -9.22
N ARG A 29 -3.93 24.21 -8.41
CA ARG A 29 -2.72 24.36 -7.59
C ARG A 29 -3.08 24.90 -6.21
N ILE A 30 -2.48 24.32 -5.18
CA ILE A 30 -2.57 24.78 -3.80
C ILE A 30 -1.15 24.82 -3.24
N GLU A 31 -0.75 25.96 -2.68
CA GLU A 31 0.45 26.05 -1.86
C GLU A 31 0.02 26.03 -0.39
N HIS A 32 0.63 25.14 0.39
CA HIS A 32 0.35 24.96 1.80
C HIS A 32 1.64 25.17 2.58
N TYR A 33 1.59 26.05 3.57
CA TYR A 33 2.72 26.29 4.45
C TYR A 33 2.24 26.54 5.87
N ILE A 34 2.60 25.63 6.76
CA ILE A 34 2.47 25.77 8.21
C ILE A 34 3.90 25.63 8.75
N PRO A 35 4.51 26.71 9.29
CA PRO A 35 5.92 26.70 9.70
C PRO A 35 6.28 25.58 10.68
N GLU A 36 5.34 25.14 11.51
CA GLU A 36 5.50 24.05 12.48
C GLU A 36 5.51 22.65 11.83
N ASP A 37 4.91 22.50 10.64
CA ASP A 37 4.72 21.21 9.97
C ASP A 37 5.84 20.88 8.97
N GLY A 38 6.63 21.88 8.56
CA GLY A 38 7.75 21.68 7.63
C GLY A 38 7.92 22.79 6.60
N PRO A 39 8.66 22.53 5.50
CA PRO A 39 8.81 23.49 4.41
C PRO A 39 7.48 23.78 3.70
N PRO A 40 7.37 24.90 2.95
CA PRO A 40 6.26 25.12 2.04
C PRO A 40 6.10 23.95 1.06
N ALA A 41 4.87 23.53 0.81
CA ALA A 41 4.54 22.46 -0.11
C ALA A 41 3.56 22.90 -1.19
N GLU A 42 3.86 22.60 -2.44
CA GLU A 42 3.00 22.82 -3.60
C GLU A 42 2.31 21.52 -4.01
N PHE A 43 0.98 21.56 -4.02
CA PHE A 43 0.12 20.51 -4.54
C PHE A 43 -0.44 20.91 -5.89
N VAL A 44 -0.38 20.02 -6.89
CA VAL A 44 -1.00 20.24 -8.19
C VAL A 44 -1.91 19.10 -8.59
N PHE A 45 -3.05 19.45 -9.19
CA PHE A 45 -4.01 18.50 -9.73
C PHE A 45 -3.80 18.32 -11.24
N LEU A 46 -3.66 17.06 -11.65
CA LEU A 46 -3.33 16.61 -13.00
C LEU A 46 -4.29 15.49 -13.41
N GLN A 47 -4.34 15.21 -14.71
CA GLN A 47 -5.07 14.08 -15.27
C GLN A 47 -4.23 13.37 -16.33
N CYS A 48 -4.12 12.04 -16.24
CA CYS A 48 -3.47 11.25 -17.29
C CYS A 48 -4.14 11.47 -18.64
N ASP A 49 -3.36 11.74 -19.70
CA ASP A 49 -3.87 12.04 -21.05
C ASP A 49 -4.25 10.79 -21.88
N HIS A 50 -3.92 9.59 -21.41
CA HIS A 50 -4.37 8.34 -22.06
C HIS A 50 -5.88 8.13 -21.90
N ASP A 51 -6.59 8.01 -23.02
CA ASP A 51 -8.05 7.81 -23.09
C ASP A 51 -8.56 6.59 -22.29
N THR A 52 -7.76 5.52 -22.21
CA THR A 52 -8.10 4.30 -21.48
C THR A 52 -7.85 4.39 -19.97
N CYS A 53 -7.14 5.42 -19.51
CA CYS A 53 -6.80 5.61 -18.10
C CYS A 53 -7.51 6.81 -17.48
N ALA A 54 -7.30 8.00 -18.04
CA ALA A 54 -7.89 9.27 -17.61
C ALA A 54 -7.80 9.56 -16.09
N ALA A 55 -6.86 8.91 -15.37
CA ALA A 55 -6.82 8.91 -13.93
C ALA A 55 -6.50 10.31 -13.35
N PRO A 56 -7.23 10.76 -12.31
CA PRO A 56 -6.93 11.99 -11.59
C PRO A 56 -5.71 11.79 -10.68
N ILE A 57 -4.80 12.76 -10.68
CA ILE A 57 -3.51 12.69 -9.99
C ILE A 57 -3.27 13.96 -9.19
N VAL A 58 -2.76 13.82 -7.98
CA VAL A 58 -2.24 14.94 -7.19
C VAL A 58 -0.74 14.72 -7.01
N GLN A 59 0.05 15.68 -7.44
CA GLN A 59 1.49 15.72 -7.16
C GLN A 59 1.80 16.69 -6.03
N VAL A 60 2.89 16.45 -5.33
CA VAL A 60 3.41 17.32 -4.27
C VAL A 60 4.90 17.62 -4.50
N ARG A 61 5.31 18.86 -4.22
CA ARG A 61 6.71 19.30 -4.14
C ARG A 61 6.91 20.09 -2.86
N GLU A 62 8.07 19.96 -2.23
CA GLU A 62 8.44 20.70 -1.04
C GLU A 62 9.57 21.67 -1.39
N ASP A 63 9.55 22.88 -0.84
CA ASP A 63 10.59 23.89 -1.05
C ASP A 63 11.47 24.04 0.19
N PHE A 64 12.68 23.48 0.15
CA PHE A 64 13.68 23.62 1.21
C PHE A 64 14.54 24.89 1.07
N GLY A 65 14.10 25.88 0.29
CA GLY A 65 14.79 27.15 0.03
C GLY A 65 15.42 27.25 -1.36
N ALA A 66 15.13 26.30 -2.26
CA ALA A 66 15.64 26.25 -3.63
C ALA A 66 14.54 26.42 -4.70
N GLY A 67 13.29 26.61 -4.27
CA GLY A 67 12.10 26.62 -5.12
C GLY A 67 11.55 25.22 -5.39
N TYR A 68 10.26 25.13 -5.74
CA TYR A 68 9.57 23.87 -6.00
C TYR A 68 10.11 23.07 -7.20
N ASP A 69 10.84 23.70 -8.12
CA ASP A 69 11.41 23.04 -9.30
C ASP A 69 12.75 22.33 -9.04
N ALA A 70 13.27 22.41 -7.81
CA ALA A 70 14.53 21.79 -7.44
C ALA A 70 14.46 20.25 -7.45
N ASP A 71 13.32 19.68 -7.07
CA ASP A 71 13.13 18.23 -6.95
C ASP A 71 12.03 17.67 -7.88
N PRO A 72 12.14 16.39 -8.29
CA PRO A 72 11.04 15.69 -8.94
C PRO A 72 9.79 15.68 -8.04
N PRO A 73 8.59 15.91 -8.59
CA PRO A 73 7.38 15.86 -7.79
C PRO A 73 7.09 14.44 -7.28
N GLY A 74 6.68 14.33 -6.02
CA GLY A 74 6.09 13.11 -5.47
C GLY A 74 4.63 12.94 -5.90
N ILE A 75 4.13 11.70 -5.85
CA ILE A 75 2.70 11.40 -6.04
C ILE A 75 2.01 11.44 -4.66
N TYR A 76 1.12 12.40 -4.47
CA TYR A 76 0.25 12.49 -3.30
C TYR A 76 -1.04 11.68 -3.50
N TYR A 77 -1.62 11.71 -4.71
CA TYR A 77 -2.78 10.90 -5.10
C TYR A 77 -2.64 10.37 -6.54
N PRO A 78 -3.05 9.11 -6.84
CA PRO A 78 -3.41 8.08 -5.87
C PRO A 78 -2.21 7.80 -4.96
N SER A 79 -2.45 7.81 -3.65
CA SER A 79 -1.38 7.64 -2.69
C SER A 79 -0.95 6.18 -2.76
N PRO A 80 0.35 5.87 -2.95
CA PRO A 80 0.81 4.50 -2.82
C PRO A 80 0.39 4.01 -1.44
N ARG A 81 -0.30 2.87 -1.38
CA ARG A 81 -0.83 2.34 -0.13
C ARG A 81 0.31 2.17 0.88
N ARG A 82 0.21 2.85 2.01
CA ARG A 82 1.10 2.70 3.16
C ARG A 82 0.35 2.03 4.29
N PHE A 83 0.93 1.01 4.91
CA PHE A 83 0.34 0.42 6.10
C PHE A 83 0.25 1.41 7.26
N SER A 84 -0.65 1.13 8.20
CA SER A 84 -0.76 1.88 9.45
C SER A 84 0.52 1.71 10.29
N ILE A 85 0.86 2.72 11.10
CA ILE A 85 2.02 2.70 12.00
C ILE A 85 2.00 1.54 13.03
N VAL A 86 0.83 0.94 13.26
CA VAL A 86 0.67 -0.24 14.14
C VAL A 86 1.24 -1.52 13.54
N VAL A 87 1.50 -1.56 12.22
CA VAL A 87 2.16 -2.69 11.56
C VAL A 87 3.67 -2.62 11.83
N PRO A 88 4.34 -3.72 12.20
CA PRO A 88 5.79 -3.73 12.41
C PRO A 88 6.59 -3.20 11.20
N ARG A 89 7.61 -2.38 11.44
CA ARG A 89 8.38 -1.70 10.38
C ARG A 89 9.01 -2.66 9.38
N ASP A 90 9.51 -3.80 9.84
CA ASP A 90 10.16 -4.79 8.97
C ASP A 90 9.14 -5.40 7.99
N ILE A 91 7.90 -5.67 8.44
CA ILE A 91 6.81 -6.15 7.58
C ILE A 91 6.41 -5.07 6.57
N GLN A 92 6.35 -3.80 7.00
CA GLN A 92 6.08 -2.69 6.08
C GLN A 92 7.15 -2.57 4.99
N ALA A 93 8.42 -2.77 5.35
CA ALA A 93 9.54 -2.69 4.41
C ALA A 93 9.47 -3.80 3.35
N GLU A 94 9.22 -5.04 3.75
CA GLU A 94 9.07 -6.19 2.85
C GLU A 94 7.89 -5.98 1.87
N PHE A 95 6.74 -5.50 2.36
CA PHE A 95 5.60 -5.22 1.49
C PHE A 95 5.84 -4.04 0.55
N THR A 96 6.52 -3.00 1.03
CA THR A 96 6.90 -1.84 0.20
C THR A 96 7.80 -2.29 -0.95
N GLU A 97 8.73 -3.20 -0.68
CA GLU A 97 9.57 -3.80 -1.72
C GLU A 97 8.75 -4.66 -2.70
N ALA A 98 7.76 -5.43 -2.22
CA ALA A 98 6.83 -6.15 -3.09
C ALA A 98 6.07 -5.21 -4.04
N ARG A 99 5.58 -4.07 -3.54
CA ARG A 99 4.91 -3.05 -4.36
C ARG A 99 5.86 -2.43 -5.38
N ARG A 100 7.10 -2.11 -5.00
CA ARG A 100 8.12 -1.62 -5.95
C ARG A 100 8.39 -2.61 -7.08
N CYS A 101 8.45 -3.91 -6.79
CA CYS A 101 8.58 -4.93 -7.83
C CYS A 101 7.37 -4.92 -8.78
N PHE A 102 6.17 -4.73 -8.26
CA PHE A 102 4.95 -4.67 -9.05
C PHE A 102 4.92 -3.44 -9.97
N ASP A 103 5.25 -2.27 -9.42
CA ASP A 103 5.32 -1.01 -10.16
C ASP A 103 6.37 -1.09 -11.29
N ALA A 104 7.46 -1.84 -11.08
CA ALA A 104 8.48 -2.13 -12.07
C ALA A 104 8.06 -3.21 -13.10
N LYS A 105 6.80 -3.68 -13.08
CA LYS A 105 6.27 -4.77 -13.90
C LYS A 105 7.03 -6.11 -13.71
N ALA A 106 7.72 -6.28 -12.57
CA ALA A 106 8.50 -7.47 -12.21
C ALA A 106 7.66 -8.48 -11.42
N TYR A 107 6.57 -8.98 -12.03
CA TYR A 107 5.52 -9.75 -11.34
C TYR A 107 6.00 -11.00 -10.60
N ARG A 108 7.02 -11.69 -11.14
CA ARG A 108 7.63 -12.84 -10.45
C ARG A 108 8.31 -12.43 -9.15
N ALA A 109 9.03 -11.30 -9.17
CA ALA A 109 9.67 -10.75 -7.98
C ALA A 109 8.63 -10.27 -6.98
N THR A 110 7.53 -9.66 -7.44
CA THR A 110 6.40 -9.27 -6.58
C THR A 110 5.89 -10.46 -5.76
N VAL A 111 5.58 -11.59 -6.39
CA VAL A 111 5.07 -12.78 -5.69
C VAL A 111 6.08 -13.33 -4.67
N VAL A 112 7.39 -13.27 -4.98
CA VAL A 112 8.44 -13.67 -4.03
C VAL A 112 8.48 -12.74 -2.82
N MET A 113 8.39 -11.43 -3.03
CA MET A 113 8.41 -10.45 -1.94
C MET A 113 7.11 -10.46 -1.12
N VAL A 114 5.97 -10.73 -1.74
CA VAL A 114 4.71 -11.04 -1.05
C VAL A 114 4.91 -12.25 -0.14
N ARG A 115 5.51 -13.33 -0.63
CA ARG A 115 5.78 -14.52 0.18
C ARG A 115 6.66 -14.22 1.40
N ARG A 116 7.71 -13.41 1.24
CA ARG A 116 8.56 -12.94 2.36
C ARG A 116 7.75 -12.11 3.37
N THR A 117 6.91 -11.20 2.90
CA THR A 117 6.01 -10.40 3.74
C THR A 117 5.09 -11.29 4.57
N LEU A 118 4.49 -12.30 3.95
CA LEU A 118 3.59 -13.26 4.60
C LEU A 118 4.33 -14.15 5.61
N GLU A 119 5.54 -14.63 5.29
CA GLU A 119 6.38 -15.41 6.21
C GLU A 119 6.77 -14.58 7.45
N GLY A 120 7.21 -13.34 7.25
CA GLY A 120 7.52 -12.41 8.34
C GLY A 120 6.28 -12.11 9.20
N THR A 121 5.12 -11.91 8.57
CA THR A 121 3.84 -11.71 9.27
C THR A 121 3.46 -12.92 10.11
N CYS A 122 3.56 -14.13 9.56
CA CYS A 122 3.29 -15.36 10.31
C CYS A 122 4.22 -15.51 11.51
N LEU A 123 5.51 -15.22 11.32
CA LEU A 123 6.53 -15.31 12.37
C LEU A 123 6.26 -14.31 13.51
N ASP A 124 5.94 -13.06 13.17
CA ASP A 124 5.60 -12.02 14.15
C ASP A 124 4.33 -12.39 14.95
N GLN A 125 3.37 -13.03 14.29
CA GLN A 125 2.19 -13.60 14.96
C GLN A 125 2.48 -14.88 15.74
N GLY A 126 3.73 -15.36 15.81
CA GLY A 126 4.13 -16.52 16.60
C GLY A 126 3.80 -17.88 15.97
N ALA A 127 3.57 -17.94 14.66
CA ALA A 127 3.47 -19.20 13.94
C ALA A 127 4.85 -19.87 13.81
N THR A 128 4.91 -21.19 13.93
CA THR A 128 6.20 -21.94 14.06
C THR A 128 6.38 -23.06 13.04
N LYS A 129 5.46 -23.19 12.08
CA LYS A 129 5.50 -24.24 11.07
C LYS A 129 6.55 -23.95 10.01
N LYS A 130 6.97 -25.03 9.34
CA LYS A 130 8.04 -25.01 8.32
C LYS A 130 7.62 -24.39 6.99
N THR A 131 6.33 -24.29 6.71
CA THR A 131 5.82 -23.78 5.43
C THR A 131 4.79 -22.69 5.68
N LEU A 132 4.76 -21.69 4.80
CA LEU A 132 3.77 -20.62 4.86
C LEU A 132 2.33 -21.16 4.91
N ALA A 133 2.02 -22.19 4.11
CA ALA A 133 0.71 -22.84 4.13
C ALA A 133 0.37 -23.44 5.50
N ALA A 134 1.32 -24.09 6.15
CA ALA A 134 1.11 -24.64 7.49
C ALA A 134 0.99 -23.53 8.55
N ASN A 135 1.73 -22.42 8.41
CA ASN A 135 1.58 -21.27 9.29
C ASN A 135 0.20 -20.61 9.17
N LEU A 136 -0.30 -20.43 7.95
CA LEU A 136 -1.63 -19.88 7.71
C LEU A 136 -2.74 -20.80 8.26
N ALA A 137 -2.58 -22.12 8.12
CA ALA A 137 -3.49 -23.09 8.73
C ALA A 137 -3.46 -23.01 10.28
N GLU A 138 -2.27 -22.93 10.89
CA GLU A 138 -2.12 -22.74 12.33
C GLU A 138 -2.76 -21.43 12.81
N MET A 139 -2.60 -20.33 12.08
CA MET A 139 -3.25 -19.06 12.42
C MET A 139 -4.79 -19.16 12.37
N LYS A 140 -5.34 -19.94 11.43
CA LYS A 140 -6.78 -20.22 11.39
C LYS A 140 -7.22 -21.04 12.60
N GLU A 141 -6.49 -22.11 12.94
CA GLU A 141 -6.78 -22.96 14.09
C GLU A 141 -6.74 -22.17 15.41
N GLN A 142 -5.84 -21.19 15.50
CA GLN A 142 -5.74 -20.27 16.63
C GLN A 142 -6.81 -19.15 16.62
N GLY A 143 -7.66 -19.09 15.59
CA GLY A 143 -8.69 -18.06 15.43
C GLY A 143 -8.13 -16.66 15.15
N LYS A 144 -6.88 -16.55 14.69
CA LYS A 144 -6.24 -15.27 14.33
C LYS A 144 -6.65 -14.77 12.94
N ILE A 145 -7.04 -15.69 12.05
CA ILE A 145 -7.59 -15.38 10.74
C ILE A 145 -8.90 -16.15 10.55
N ASP A 146 -9.82 -15.58 9.79
CA ASP A 146 -11.12 -16.19 9.50
C ASP A 146 -11.06 -17.22 8.36
N GLY A 147 -12.21 -17.83 8.06
CA GLY A 147 -12.35 -18.81 6.99
C GLY A 147 -12.05 -18.25 5.60
N VAL A 148 -12.40 -16.98 5.35
CA VAL A 148 -12.24 -16.33 4.04
C VAL A 148 -10.76 -16.08 3.75
N LEU A 149 -10.01 -15.53 4.72
CA LEU A 149 -8.57 -15.35 4.58
C LEU A 149 -7.84 -16.68 4.40
N ALA A 150 -8.27 -17.73 5.11
CA ALA A 150 -7.68 -19.05 4.94
C ALA A 150 -8.00 -19.70 3.58
N GLU A 151 -9.18 -19.46 3.02
CA GLU A 151 -9.54 -19.93 1.69
C GLU A 151 -8.74 -19.17 0.61
N TRP A 152 -8.65 -17.85 0.73
CA TRP A 152 -7.86 -17.01 -0.17
C TRP A 152 -6.38 -17.40 -0.17
N ALA A 153 -5.80 -17.64 1.02
CA ALA A 153 -4.46 -18.19 1.18
C ALA A 153 -4.24 -19.49 0.38
N ASN A 154 -5.22 -20.40 0.41
CA ASN A 154 -5.14 -21.67 -0.29
C ASN A 154 -5.20 -21.48 -1.81
N LEU A 155 -6.04 -20.57 -2.30
CA LEU A 155 -6.11 -20.21 -3.72
C LEU A 155 -4.79 -19.61 -4.20
N LEU A 156 -4.22 -18.68 -3.44
CA LEU A 156 -2.92 -18.09 -3.77
C LEU A 156 -1.76 -19.05 -3.68
N ARG A 157 -1.84 -20.14 -2.92
CA ARG A 157 -0.82 -21.20 -2.93
C ARG A 157 -0.72 -21.89 -4.30
N ILE A 158 -1.83 -21.96 -5.04
CA ILE A 158 -1.87 -22.51 -6.39
C ILE A 158 -1.10 -21.56 -7.33
N THR A 159 -1.26 -20.26 -7.14
CA THR A 159 -0.63 -19.19 -7.94
C THR A 159 0.84 -18.92 -7.55
N GLY A 160 1.15 -18.86 -6.25
CA GLY A 160 2.46 -18.49 -5.72
C GLY A 160 3.56 -19.53 -5.94
N ASN A 161 3.20 -20.81 -6.08
CA ASN A 161 4.15 -21.84 -6.50
C ASN A 161 4.60 -21.64 -7.96
N ALA A 162 3.92 -20.82 -8.78
CA ALA A 162 4.35 -20.51 -10.14
C ALA A 162 5.56 -19.56 -10.18
N GLY A 163 5.62 -18.56 -9.31
CA GLY A 163 6.66 -17.52 -9.36
C GLY A 163 8.09 -18.01 -9.11
N ALA A 164 8.24 -19.00 -8.23
CA ALA A 164 9.55 -19.55 -7.81
C ALA A 164 10.03 -20.74 -8.65
N HIS A 165 9.17 -21.34 -9.48
CA HIS A 165 9.54 -22.44 -10.36
C HIS A 165 9.83 -21.93 -11.78
N PHE A 166 10.91 -22.44 -12.39
CA PHE A 166 11.26 -22.09 -13.77
C PHE A 166 10.21 -22.65 -14.75
N GLY A 167 9.71 -21.83 -15.67
CA GLY A 167 8.78 -22.25 -16.73
C GLY A 167 7.27 -22.08 -16.45
N LYS A 168 6.88 -21.47 -15.32
CA LYS A 168 5.51 -20.98 -15.12
C LYS A 168 5.48 -19.46 -15.18
N ASP A 169 4.57 -18.92 -15.97
CA ASP A 169 4.35 -17.48 -16.07
C ASP A 169 3.52 -16.97 -14.89
N VAL A 170 3.88 -15.79 -14.41
CA VAL A 170 3.11 -15.01 -13.42
C VAL A 170 2.57 -13.81 -14.16
N THR A 171 1.25 -13.69 -14.22
CA THR A 171 0.57 -12.56 -14.86
C THR A 171 0.58 -11.33 -13.95
N ALA A 172 0.25 -10.16 -14.50
CA ALA A 172 0.03 -8.96 -13.70
C ALA A 172 -1.08 -9.19 -12.65
N GLN A 173 -2.17 -9.85 -13.04
CA GLN A 173 -3.29 -10.17 -12.14
C GLN A 173 -2.85 -11.08 -10.99
N ASP A 174 -2.05 -12.12 -11.27
CA ASP A 174 -1.55 -13.01 -10.22
C ASP A 174 -0.73 -12.27 -9.16
N ALA A 175 0.06 -11.28 -9.59
CA ALA A 175 0.88 -10.48 -8.68
C ALA A 175 0.05 -9.44 -7.91
N GLU A 176 -1.00 -8.89 -8.54
CA GLU A 176 -1.95 -7.99 -7.90
C GLU A 176 -2.77 -8.72 -6.83
N ASP A 177 -3.35 -9.88 -7.16
CA ASP A 177 -4.10 -10.72 -6.22
C ASP A 177 -3.24 -11.13 -5.00
N ALA A 178 -1.96 -11.38 -5.22
CA ALA A 178 -1.00 -11.70 -4.16
C ALA A 178 -0.72 -10.50 -3.25
N LEU A 179 -0.58 -9.29 -3.81
CA LEU A 179 -0.44 -8.05 -3.04
C LEU A 179 -1.69 -7.78 -2.21
N ASP A 180 -2.87 -7.89 -2.82
CA ASP A 180 -4.15 -7.64 -2.16
C ASP A 180 -4.36 -8.58 -0.96
N PHE A 181 -4.01 -9.85 -1.10
CA PHE A 181 -4.07 -10.79 0.00
C PHE A 181 -3.10 -10.46 1.13
N ALA A 182 -1.85 -10.14 0.81
CA ALA A 182 -0.88 -9.76 1.84
C ALA A 182 -1.32 -8.50 2.58
N GLU A 183 -1.88 -7.53 1.86
CA GLU A 183 -2.48 -6.34 2.46
C GLU A 183 -3.64 -6.69 3.39
N ALA A 184 -4.62 -7.47 2.92
CA ALA A 184 -5.78 -7.88 3.69
C ALA A 184 -5.39 -8.66 4.96
N LEU A 185 -4.41 -9.56 4.85
CA LEU A 185 -3.92 -10.34 5.98
C LEU A 185 -3.25 -9.45 7.03
N VAL A 186 -2.35 -8.55 6.61
CA VAL A 186 -1.67 -7.62 7.51
C VAL A 186 -2.67 -6.67 8.17
N ASP A 187 -3.59 -6.09 7.40
CA ASP A 187 -4.63 -5.21 7.97
C ASP A 187 -5.52 -5.95 8.97
N HIS A 188 -5.88 -7.21 8.70
CA HIS A 188 -6.67 -8.03 9.63
C HIS A 188 -5.92 -8.26 10.96
N LEU A 189 -4.66 -8.68 10.88
CA LEU A 189 -3.87 -9.08 12.05
C LEU A 189 -3.44 -7.90 12.92
N TYR A 190 -3.14 -6.74 12.33
CA TYR A 190 -2.63 -5.59 13.08
C TYR A 190 -3.67 -4.48 13.21
N VAL A 191 -4.25 -4.01 12.10
CA VAL A 191 -5.05 -2.79 12.09
C VAL A 191 -6.44 -3.04 12.66
N LEU A 192 -7.14 -4.05 12.14
CA LEU A 192 -8.46 -4.42 12.62
C LEU A 192 -8.38 -4.87 14.08
N ARG A 193 -7.35 -5.66 14.43
CA ARG A 193 -7.13 -6.09 15.81
C ARG A 193 -6.89 -4.92 16.77
N ALA A 194 -5.99 -3.99 16.43
CA ALA A 194 -5.74 -2.81 17.25
C ALA A 194 -7.00 -1.96 17.43
N ARG A 195 -7.78 -1.76 16.36
CA ARG A 195 -9.06 -1.03 16.43
C ARG A 195 -10.07 -1.74 17.33
N PHE A 196 -10.17 -3.06 17.24
CA PHE A 196 -11.05 -3.87 18.07
C PHE A 196 -10.64 -3.80 19.54
N ASP A 197 -9.35 -3.94 19.85
CA ASP A 197 -8.84 -3.89 21.22
C ASP A 197 -9.06 -2.50 21.84
N GLN A 198 -8.84 -1.41 21.07
CA GLN A 198 -9.18 -0.05 21.49
C GLN A 198 -10.68 0.13 21.74
N PHE A 199 -11.53 -0.42 20.88
CA PHE A 199 -12.98 -0.38 21.08
C PHE A 199 -13.38 -1.12 22.36
N LYS A 200 -12.87 -2.35 22.56
CA LYS A 200 -13.12 -3.16 23.75
C LYS A 200 -12.69 -2.45 25.03
N ALA A 201 -11.53 -1.80 25.03
CA ALA A 201 -11.05 -1.02 26.17
C ALA A 201 -11.98 0.13 26.56
N ARG A 202 -12.62 0.81 25.57
CA ARG A 202 -13.61 1.86 25.85
C ARG A 202 -14.93 1.34 26.42
N GLN A 203 -15.28 0.09 26.15
CA GLN A 203 -16.54 -0.52 26.61
C GLN A 203 -16.43 -1.20 27.98
N GLN A 204 -15.21 -1.42 28.49
CA GLN A 204 -15.01 -1.93 29.83
C GLN A 204 -15.04 -0.76 30.82
N PRO A 205 -16.03 -0.68 31.73
CA PRO A 205 -16.07 0.39 32.73
C PRO A 205 -14.86 0.27 33.64
N SER A 206 -14.19 1.39 33.93
CA SER A 206 -13.14 1.48 34.93
C SER A 206 -13.70 1.00 36.27
N ALA A 207 -13.38 -0.23 36.66
CA ALA A 207 -13.67 -0.72 38.00
C ALA A 207 -12.75 0.05 38.97
N GLY A 208 -13.29 1.10 39.60
CA GLY A 208 -12.62 1.76 40.72
C GLY A 208 -12.82 3.25 40.79
N ASN A 209 -13.95 3.69 41.34
CA ASN A 209 -13.89 4.71 42.39
C ASN A 209 -15.10 4.56 43.34
N SER A 210 -15.01 3.56 44.20
CA SER A 210 -15.73 3.54 45.47
C SER A 210 -14.69 3.27 46.55
N GLN A 211 -14.23 4.35 47.19
CA GLN A 211 -13.55 4.28 48.48
C GLN A 211 -14.54 4.71 49.58
N PRO A 212 -14.36 4.15 50.80
CA PRO A 212 -15.37 4.10 51.85
C PRO A 212 -15.70 5.46 52.48
#